data_AF-A0ABD3UYN5-F1
#
_entry.id   AF-A0ABD3UYN5-F1
#
_cell.length_a   1.000
_cell.length_b   1.000
_cell.length_c   1.000
_cell.angle_alpha   90.00
_cell.angle_beta   90.00
_cell.angle_gamma   90.00
#
_symmetry.space_group_name_H-M   'P 1'
#
loop_
_entity.id
_entity.type
_entity.pdbx_description
1 polymer ?
#
loop_
_entity_poly.entity_id
_entity_poly.type
_entity_poly.pdbx_seq_one_letter_code
_entity_poly.pdbx_strand_id
1 'polypeptide(L)'
;MGTRRETGSLEQCLGSIKDSQETVQKIPFRHNFRGVKQELEKVQEETEKVNTLKRNIDEICRSKGDTKEIKGLETEYRVLEDQALQKKRCLETILYVSEVENLFQNVQSEFEDRAIYLTEREQVFDSIFRNEHMEDSARMHRDCVYALRNTWTWLSTVSTCMEIHLQNAAEYQQFFHDSHYLVEDMQAFLHWLNSENMRSRVETDEPETVIRHLRQVTNRLLDYQIRVERIGERSRNIYPIHLRKNLKDYPIKARALVDYEHNEVSIKEGEECTVLDNSDSEAWQIRCKDGKESEVPGVILLIPPPDKKAYHESQRVKDQLIINWDTAMRRLQIQLTQYLTLSAQDTPEKELHNISSNQKADLMKLINEAVQLLRPPSTDDVDFKDLVVQSTNFRKVLSQVRPGETDVKNLSIETWQSNGKIFTLYKEFITYAKTYKRAISSSREKTDLMLRNGKGPVYSSKAYFERQVNS
;
A
#
# COMPACT_ATOMS: atom_id res chain seq x y z
N MET A 1 44.05 -34.70 12.57
CA MET A 1 43.91 -33.51 13.44
C MET A 1 43.37 -32.26 12.72
N GLY A 2 43.33 -32.19 11.38
CA GLY A 2 42.76 -31.04 10.64
C GLY A 2 41.24 -30.89 10.75
N THR A 3 40.49 -31.98 10.55
CA THR A 3 39.01 -31.97 10.49
C THR A 3 38.30 -31.38 11.72
N ARG A 4 38.86 -31.50 12.93
CA ARG A 4 38.23 -31.00 14.18
C ARG A 4 38.48 -29.50 14.45
N ARG A 5 39.58 -28.93 13.92
CA ARG A 5 39.81 -27.47 13.93
C ARG A 5 39.01 -26.80 12.82
N GLU A 6 38.79 -27.51 11.71
CA GLU A 6 38.12 -27.02 10.52
C GLU A 6 36.58 -27.00 10.64
N THR A 7 35.95 -27.88 11.42
CA THR A 7 34.51 -27.76 11.74
C THR A 7 34.24 -26.58 12.66
N GLY A 8 35.17 -26.27 13.56
CA GLY A 8 35.07 -25.12 14.47
C GLY A 8 35.05 -23.76 13.76
N SER A 9 35.73 -23.61 12.61
CA SER A 9 35.74 -22.34 11.86
C SER A 9 34.41 -22.06 11.15
N LEU A 10 33.71 -23.10 10.68
CA LEU A 10 32.37 -22.98 10.09
C LEU A 10 31.33 -22.64 11.15
N GLU A 11 31.33 -23.34 12.28
CA GLU A 11 30.42 -23.07 13.40
C GLU A 11 30.62 -21.67 13.97
N GLN A 12 31.87 -21.23 14.09
CA GLN A 12 32.19 -19.86 14.54
C GLN A 12 31.67 -18.82 13.55
N CYS A 13 31.87 -19.01 12.24
CA CYS A 13 31.38 -18.09 11.22
C CYS A 13 29.84 -18.03 11.21
N LEU A 14 29.18 -19.18 11.33
CA LEU A 14 27.72 -19.24 11.44
C LEU A 14 27.20 -18.53 12.69
N GLY A 15 27.89 -18.69 13.83
CA GLY A 15 27.59 -17.96 15.06
C GLY A 15 27.67 -16.45 14.85
N SER A 16 28.77 -15.97 14.26
CA SER A 16 28.94 -14.54 13.96
C SER A 16 27.87 -14.00 13.00
N ILE A 17 27.44 -14.79 12.00
CA ILE A 17 26.34 -14.39 11.11
C ILE A 17 25.04 -14.21 11.91
N LYS A 18 24.69 -15.17 12.77
CA LYS A 18 23.47 -15.10 13.59
C LYS A 18 23.49 -13.94 14.58
N ASP A 19 24.62 -13.69 15.21
CA ASP A 19 24.80 -12.55 16.13
C ASP A 19 24.62 -11.21 15.40
N SER A 20 25.19 -11.07 14.20
CA SER A 20 24.99 -9.89 13.37
C SER A 20 23.55 -9.78 12.86
N GLN A 21 22.88 -10.89 12.50
CA GLN A 21 21.46 -10.87 12.14
C GLN A 21 20.60 -10.33 13.30
N GLU A 22 20.82 -10.85 14.51
CA GLU A 22 20.10 -10.38 15.70
C GLU A 22 20.39 -8.90 15.99
N THR A 23 21.64 -8.47 15.83
CA THR A 23 22.06 -7.07 16.02
C THR A 23 21.35 -6.15 15.04
N VAL A 24 21.40 -6.46 13.73
CA VAL A 24 20.74 -5.68 12.67
C VAL A 24 19.22 -5.58 12.91
N GLN A 25 18.59 -6.67 13.35
CA GLN A 25 17.16 -6.70 13.66
C GLN A 25 16.81 -5.81 14.86
N LYS A 26 17.65 -5.79 15.90
CA LYS A 26 17.43 -5.02 17.14
C LYS A 26 17.66 -3.50 17.00
N ILE A 27 18.38 -3.05 15.97
CA ILE A 27 18.59 -1.61 15.74
C ILE A 27 17.21 -0.93 15.58
N PRO A 28 16.84 0.06 16.42
CA PRO A 28 15.51 0.67 16.37
C PRO A 28 15.37 1.64 15.19
N PHE A 29 14.14 1.84 14.70
CA PHE A 29 13.83 2.98 13.84
C PHE A 29 13.46 4.17 14.72
N ARG A 30 14.34 5.17 14.78
CA ARG A 30 14.09 6.45 15.47
C ARG A 30 13.37 7.41 14.52
N HIS A 31 12.81 8.50 15.07
CA HIS A 31 12.08 9.51 14.29
C HIS A 31 12.78 10.87 14.22
N ASN A 32 13.58 11.24 15.25
CA ASN A 32 14.34 12.48 15.26
C ASN A 32 15.69 12.34 14.54
N PHE A 33 16.19 13.44 13.99
CA PHE A 33 17.39 13.48 13.16
C PHE A 33 18.60 12.82 13.83
N ARG A 34 18.89 13.23 15.08
CA ARG A 34 20.04 12.71 15.83
C ARG A 34 19.95 11.20 16.05
N GLY A 35 18.79 10.71 16.45
CA GLY A 35 18.56 9.29 16.70
C GLY A 35 18.72 8.48 15.43
N VAL A 36 18.13 8.92 14.30
CA VAL A 36 18.23 8.22 13.02
C VAL A 36 19.68 8.14 12.55
N LYS A 37 20.44 9.25 12.65
CA LYS A 37 21.86 9.30 12.29
C LYS A 37 22.69 8.31 13.10
N GLN A 38 22.49 8.26 14.41
CA GLN A 38 23.19 7.31 15.29
C GLN A 38 22.87 5.84 14.95
N GLU A 39 21.61 5.52 14.65
CA GLU A 39 21.26 4.16 14.26
C GLU A 39 21.80 3.80 12.86
N LEU A 40 21.90 4.78 11.95
CA LEU A 40 22.50 4.58 10.63
C LEU A 40 24.01 4.29 10.73
N GLU A 41 24.72 4.99 11.60
CA GLU A 41 26.15 4.73 11.91
C GLU A 41 26.34 3.29 12.42
N LYS A 42 25.48 2.80 13.33
CA LYS A 42 25.52 1.41 13.80
C LYS A 42 25.28 0.40 12.67
N VAL A 43 24.33 0.66 11.76
CA VAL A 43 24.11 -0.21 10.60
C VAL A 43 25.31 -0.19 9.65
N GLN A 44 25.99 0.94 9.50
CA GLN A 44 27.22 1.03 8.70
C GLN A 44 28.33 0.18 9.31
N GLU A 45 28.55 0.26 10.63
CA GLU A 45 29.50 -0.60 11.34
C GLU A 45 29.18 -2.09 11.17
N GLU A 46 27.91 -2.49 11.30
CA GLU A 46 27.50 -3.87 11.02
C GLU A 46 27.72 -4.27 9.56
N THR A 47 27.49 -3.36 8.60
CA THR A 47 27.74 -3.62 7.18
C THR A 47 29.22 -3.89 6.90
N GLU A 48 30.13 -3.21 7.60
CA GLU A 48 31.57 -3.51 7.52
C GLU A 48 31.91 -4.90 8.08
N LYS A 49 31.25 -5.33 9.15
CA LYS A 49 31.37 -6.70 9.68
C LYS A 49 30.85 -7.72 8.68
N VAL A 50 29.70 -7.47 8.04
CA VAL A 50 29.15 -8.32 6.97
C VAL A 50 30.16 -8.48 5.83
N ASN A 51 30.76 -7.39 5.35
CA ASN A 51 31.80 -7.45 4.32
C ASN A 51 33.02 -8.28 4.74
N THR A 52 33.38 -8.23 6.03
CA THR A 52 34.48 -9.04 6.58
C THR A 52 34.10 -10.52 6.65
N LEU A 53 32.87 -10.84 7.08
CA LEU A 53 32.34 -12.20 7.07
C LEU A 53 32.30 -12.79 5.65
N LYS A 54 31.98 -11.98 4.64
CA LYS A 54 32.02 -12.42 3.24
C LYS A 54 33.41 -12.89 2.82
N ARG A 55 34.45 -12.12 3.14
CA ARG A 55 35.84 -12.49 2.85
C ARG A 55 36.22 -13.81 3.52
N ASN A 56 35.83 -13.99 4.79
CA ASN A 56 36.08 -15.22 5.53
C ASN A 56 35.35 -16.42 4.90
N ILE A 57 34.10 -16.25 4.47
CA ILE A 57 33.34 -17.30 3.76
C ILE A 57 34.05 -17.64 2.45
N ASP A 58 34.48 -16.66 1.66
CA ASP A 58 35.15 -16.89 0.38
C ASP A 58 36.51 -17.61 0.54
N GLU A 59 37.22 -17.39 1.65
CA GLU A 59 38.43 -18.15 2.01
C GLU A 59 38.10 -19.60 2.40
N ILE A 60 37.03 -19.81 3.17
CA ILE A 60 36.56 -21.16 3.53
C ILE A 60 36.10 -21.92 2.28
N CYS A 61 35.36 -21.27 1.37
CA CYS A 61 34.93 -21.86 0.09
C CYS A 61 36.14 -22.28 -0.77
N ARG A 62 37.18 -21.44 -0.84
CA ARG A 62 38.42 -21.75 -1.58
C ARG A 62 39.20 -22.92 -1.00
N SER A 63 39.16 -23.12 0.31
CA SER A 63 39.89 -24.21 0.97
C SER A 63 39.16 -25.55 0.96
N LYS A 64 37.82 -25.56 1.06
CA LYS A 64 37.01 -26.78 1.26
C LYS A 64 36.24 -27.26 0.03
N GLY A 65 36.14 -26.44 -1.03
CA GLY A 65 35.29 -26.75 -2.18
C GLY A 65 33.79 -26.65 -1.85
N ASP A 66 32.95 -27.07 -2.78
CA ASP A 66 31.49 -26.86 -2.70
C ASP A 66 30.79 -27.94 -1.85
N THR A 67 30.66 -27.69 -0.53
CA THR A 67 29.96 -28.60 0.39
C THR A 67 28.56 -28.10 0.75
N LYS A 68 27.66 -29.02 1.15
CA LYS A 68 26.29 -28.66 1.57
C LYS A 68 26.26 -27.71 2.77
N GLU A 69 27.21 -27.85 3.69
CA GLU A 69 27.37 -26.99 4.87
C GLU A 69 27.75 -25.56 4.47
N ILE A 70 28.63 -25.40 3.49
CA ILE A 70 29.03 -24.10 2.94
C ILE A 70 27.85 -23.44 2.22
N LYS A 71 27.06 -24.19 1.44
CA LYS A 71 25.84 -23.65 0.81
C LYS A 71 24.83 -23.15 1.85
N GLY A 72 24.68 -23.86 2.97
CA GLY A 72 23.85 -23.42 4.09
C GLY A 72 24.37 -22.12 4.69
N LEU A 73 25.68 -22.03 4.95
CA LEU A 73 26.33 -20.82 5.46
C LEU A 73 26.19 -19.63 4.51
N GLU A 74 26.39 -19.83 3.21
CA GLU A 74 26.20 -18.79 2.18
C GLU A 74 24.75 -18.31 2.12
N THR A 75 23.78 -19.21 2.34
CA THR A 75 22.36 -18.83 2.39
C THR A 75 22.08 -17.93 3.59
N GLU A 76 22.56 -18.30 4.78
CA GLU A 76 22.43 -17.48 5.99
C GLU A 76 23.14 -16.13 5.87
N TYR A 77 24.32 -16.10 5.21
CA TYR A 77 25.03 -14.87 4.90
C TYR A 77 24.22 -13.97 3.97
N ARG A 78 23.61 -14.51 2.90
CA ARG A 78 22.78 -13.72 1.99
C ARG A 78 21.59 -13.10 2.71
N VAL A 79 20.95 -13.86 3.62
CA VAL A 79 19.87 -13.33 4.46
C VAL A 79 20.35 -12.16 5.33
N LEU A 80 21.54 -12.28 5.94
CA LEU A 80 22.14 -11.19 6.71
C LEU A 80 22.43 -9.96 5.83
N GLU A 81 23.02 -10.17 4.66
CA GLU A 81 23.34 -9.11 3.69
C GLU A 81 22.08 -8.35 3.25
N ASP A 82 21.01 -9.09 2.91
CA ASP A 82 19.72 -8.53 2.54
C ASP A 82 19.09 -7.74 3.70
N GLN A 83 19.13 -8.28 4.93
CA GLN A 83 18.60 -7.61 6.13
C GLN A 83 19.37 -6.31 6.43
N ALA A 84 20.70 -6.34 6.37
CA ALA A 84 21.53 -5.15 6.62
C ALA A 84 21.28 -4.07 5.57
N LEU A 85 21.21 -4.45 4.29
CA LEU A 85 20.91 -3.53 3.20
C LEU A 85 19.51 -2.93 3.33
N GLN A 86 18.51 -3.74 3.65
CA GLN A 86 17.14 -3.27 3.86
C GLN A 86 17.06 -2.31 5.06
N LYS A 87 17.72 -2.64 6.18
CA LYS A 87 17.77 -1.79 7.37
C LYS A 87 18.38 -0.43 7.07
N LYS A 88 19.51 -0.42 6.35
CA LYS A 88 20.20 0.79 5.90
C LYS A 88 19.28 1.68 5.05
N ARG A 89 18.67 1.11 4.00
CA ARG A 89 17.76 1.86 3.10
C ARG A 89 16.57 2.46 3.84
N CYS A 90 15.99 1.74 4.79
CA CYS A 90 14.91 2.26 5.62
C CYS A 90 15.37 3.46 6.47
N LEU A 91 16.53 3.36 7.12
CA LEU A 91 17.08 4.46 7.92
C LEU A 91 17.46 5.67 7.06
N GLU A 92 18.02 5.47 5.87
CA GLU A 92 18.30 6.55 4.91
C GLU A 92 17.01 7.27 4.47
N THR A 93 15.93 6.51 4.25
CA THR A 93 14.61 7.07 3.91
C THR A 93 14.04 7.91 5.05
N ILE A 94 14.16 7.43 6.30
CA ILE A 94 13.73 8.19 7.48
C ILE A 94 14.60 9.44 7.66
N LEU A 95 15.92 9.30 7.45
CA LEU A 95 16.88 10.39 7.58
C LEU A 95 16.50 11.56 6.67
N TYR A 96 16.19 11.27 5.40
CA TYR A 96 15.79 12.26 4.40
C TYR A 96 14.61 13.14 4.86
N VAL A 97 13.65 12.58 5.60
CA VAL A 97 12.53 13.37 6.16
C VAL A 97 12.98 14.11 7.43
N SER A 98 13.71 13.43 8.33
CA SER A 98 14.15 14.01 9.60
C SER A 98 15.15 15.16 9.44
N GLU A 99 15.86 15.25 8.32
CA GLU A 99 16.79 16.35 8.01
C GLU A 99 16.09 17.72 7.99
N VAL A 100 14.78 17.76 7.74
CA VAL A 100 13.96 18.97 7.82
C VAL A 100 13.93 19.55 9.24
N GLU A 101 14.16 18.74 10.28
CA GLU A 101 14.29 19.19 11.67
C GLU A 101 15.34 20.31 11.82
N ASN A 102 16.45 20.22 11.10
CA ASN A 102 17.51 21.23 11.14
C ASN A 102 17.03 22.57 10.55
N LEU A 103 16.14 22.55 9.56
CA LEU A 103 15.57 23.78 9.00
C LEU A 103 14.64 24.46 10.00
N PHE A 104 13.86 23.69 10.77
CA PHE A 104 13.03 24.24 11.83
C PHE A 104 13.85 24.84 12.97
N GLN A 105 14.99 24.23 13.33
CA GLN A 105 15.92 24.80 14.31
C GLN A 105 16.48 26.15 13.84
N ASN A 106 16.86 26.27 12.56
CA ASN A 106 17.31 27.54 11.99
C ASN A 106 16.21 28.62 12.06
N VAL A 107 14.98 28.27 11.72
CA VAL A 107 13.83 29.19 11.80
C VAL A 107 13.56 29.63 13.24
N GLN A 108 13.65 28.72 14.21
CA GLN A 108 13.50 29.04 15.63
C GLN A 108 14.60 29.98 16.11
N SER A 109 15.87 29.75 15.75
CA SER A 109 16.97 30.68 16.06
C SER A 109 16.71 32.07 15.49
N GLU A 110 16.28 32.17 14.23
CA GLU A 110 15.96 33.46 13.60
C GLU A 110 14.85 34.24 14.32
N PHE A 111 13.87 33.55 14.91
CA PHE A 111 12.85 34.21 15.73
C PHE A 111 13.45 34.81 17.00
N GLU A 112 14.31 34.06 17.68
CA GLU A 112 14.96 34.48 18.92
C GLU A 112 15.97 35.62 18.68
N ASP A 113 16.84 35.46 17.69
CA ASP A 113 17.87 36.45 17.33
C ASP A 113 17.23 37.80 16.99
N ARG A 114 16.13 37.81 16.22
CA ARG A 114 15.40 39.04 15.89
C ARG A 114 14.69 39.65 17.09
N ALA A 115 14.12 38.83 17.97
CA ALA A 115 13.46 39.33 19.19
C ALA A 115 14.48 39.96 20.16
N ILE A 116 15.62 39.30 20.36
CA ILE A 116 16.73 39.79 21.19
C ILE A 116 17.30 41.07 20.56
N TYR A 117 17.62 41.06 19.26
CA TYR A 117 18.14 42.22 18.56
C TYR A 117 17.23 43.45 18.70
N LEU A 118 15.91 43.30 18.53
CA LEU A 118 14.97 44.41 18.66
C LEU A 118 14.89 44.98 20.09
N THR A 119 15.24 44.18 21.09
CA THR A 119 15.23 44.56 22.51
C THR A 119 16.56 45.17 22.96
N GLU A 120 17.68 44.67 22.44
CA GLU A 120 19.03 45.03 22.88
C GLU A 120 19.73 46.08 21.99
N ARG A 121 19.24 46.30 20.77
CA ARG A 121 19.82 47.31 19.87
C ARG A 121 19.87 48.67 20.54
N GLU A 122 20.92 49.45 20.23
CA GLU A 122 20.96 50.88 20.52
C GLU A 122 19.67 51.53 20.02
N GLN A 123 19.23 52.62 20.66
CA GLN A 123 17.98 53.31 20.32
C GLN A 123 18.07 53.95 18.91
N VAL A 124 17.96 53.14 17.86
CA VAL A 124 17.88 53.60 16.46
C VAL A 124 16.58 54.38 16.24
N PHE A 125 15.55 54.07 17.03
CA PHE A 125 14.29 54.81 17.10
C PHE A 125 14.20 55.57 18.42
N ASP A 126 15.15 56.47 18.66
CA ASP A 126 14.93 57.50 19.66
C ASP A 126 13.71 58.30 19.23
N SER A 127 12.70 58.37 20.10
CA SER A 127 11.45 59.03 19.71
C SER A 127 11.72 60.53 19.63
N ILE A 128 11.83 61.04 18.41
CA ILE A 128 12.12 62.45 18.16
C ILE A 128 10.85 63.26 18.42
N PHE A 129 10.76 63.82 19.62
CA PHE A 129 9.69 64.74 20.01
C PHE A 129 10.22 66.17 19.95
N ARG A 130 9.74 66.95 18.97
CA ARG A 130 9.97 68.40 18.90
C ARG A 130 8.66 69.11 19.22
N ASN A 131 8.74 70.17 20.02
CA ASN A 131 7.59 70.84 20.67
C ASN A 131 6.34 71.03 19.78
N GLU A 132 6.50 71.40 18.50
CA GLU A 132 5.36 71.67 17.59
C GLU A 132 4.68 70.40 17.02
N HIS A 133 5.33 69.23 17.04
CA HIS A 133 4.84 67.98 16.43
C HIS A 133 4.82 66.79 17.41
N MET A 134 4.78 67.06 18.71
CA MET A 134 4.88 66.00 19.74
C MET A 134 3.75 64.95 19.63
N GLU A 135 2.53 65.36 19.32
CA GLU A 135 1.39 64.45 19.17
C GLU A 135 1.51 63.55 17.94
N ASP A 136 1.98 64.10 16.82
CA ASP A 136 2.19 63.37 15.56
C ASP A 136 3.30 62.32 15.71
N SER A 137 4.44 62.70 16.31
CA SER A 137 5.53 61.77 16.63
C SER A 137 5.07 60.65 17.57
N ALA A 138 4.26 60.98 18.59
CA ALA A 138 3.72 59.97 19.51
C ALA A 138 2.75 59.01 18.83
N ARG A 139 1.95 59.50 17.87
CA ARG A 139 1.08 58.66 17.04
C ARG A 139 1.90 57.73 16.15
N MET A 140 2.89 58.23 15.42
CA MET A 140 3.78 57.41 14.59
C MET A 140 4.48 56.32 15.40
N HIS A 141 4.95 56.64 16.62
CA HIS A 141 5.56 55.64 17.50
C HIS A 141 4.56 54.54 17.88
N ARG A 142 3.33 54.89 18.28
CA ARG A 142 2.28 53.90 18.58
C ARG A 142 1.94 53.04 17.37
N ASP A 143 1.79 53.64 16.20
CA ASP A 143 1.48 52.93 14.95
C ASP A 143 2.60 51.94 14.58
N CYS A 144 3.86 52.33 14.77
CA CYS A 144 5.01 51.44 14.60
C CYS A 144 5.00 50.25 15.58
N VAL A 145 4.67 50.50 16.86
CA VAL A 145 4.54 49.44 17.87
C VAL A 145 3.42 48.47 17.50
N TYR A 146 2.27 48.96 17.05
CA TYR A 146 1.17 48.11 16.57
C TYR A 146 1.57 47.33 15.31
N ALA A 147 2.23 47.97 14.35
CA ALA A 147 2.72 47.30 13.14
C ALA A 147 3.70 46.18 13.46
N LEU A 148 4.65 46.40 14.38
CA LEU A 148 5.58 45.37 14.82
C LEU A 148 4.86 44.18 15.47
N ARG A 149 3.89 44.45 16.35
CA ARG A 149 3.05 43.40 16.95
C ARG A 149 2.30 42.59 15.89
N ASN A 150 1.74 43.27 14.88
CA ASN A 150 1.01 42.63 13.80
C ASN A 150 1.94 41.75 12.94
N THR A 151 3.18 42.19 12.70
CA THR A 151 4.19 41.37 11.98
C THR A 151 4.48 40.05 12.71
N TRP A 152 4.64 40.07 14.03
CA TRP A 152 4.81 38.84 14.81
C TRP A 152 3.57 37.93 14.77
N THR A 153 2.38 38.53 14.78
CA THR A 153 1.11 37.79 14.64
C THR A 153 0.97 37.16 13.26
N TRP A 154 1.42 37.85 12.21
CA TRP A 154 1.49 37.32 10.84
C TRP A 154 2.44 36.14 10.73
N LEU A 155 3.63 36.20 11.34
CA LEU A 155 4.57 35.06 11.37
C LEU A 155 3.96 33.82 12.04
N SER A 156 3.22 34.01 13.14
CA SER A 156 2.47 32.92 13.78
C SER A 156 1.45 32.29 12.82
N THR A 157 0.72 33.13 12.08
CA THR A 157 -0.28 32.71 11.09
C THR A 157 0.36 31.92 9.94
N VAL A 158 1.51 32.36 9.44
CA VAL A 158 2.29 31.64 8.41
C VAL A 158 2.80 30.29 8.95
N SER A 159 3.20 30.21 10.22
CA SER A 159 3.61 28.97 10.86
C SER A 159 2.47 27.92 10.87
N THR A 160 1.24 28.34 11.20
CA THR A 160 0.05 27.47 11.11
C THR A 160 -0.20 26.98 9.68
N CYS A 161 -0.01 27.84 8.67
CA CYS A 161 -0.09 27.40 7.27
C CYS A 161 0.95 26.32 6.95
N MET A 162 2.17 26.47 7.46
CA MET A 162 3.25 25.49 7.26
C MET A 162 2.92 24.13 7.88
N GLU A 163 2.30 24.11 9.05
CA GLU A 163 1.84 22.88 9.71
C GLU A 163 0.85 22.11 8.83
N ILE A 164 -0.11 22.81 8.20
CA ILE A 164 -1.05 22.21 7.25
C ILE A 164 -0.31 21.60 6.05
N HIS A 165 0.68 22.30 5.50
CA HIS A 165 1.49 21.77 4.39
C HIS A 165 2.32 20.55 4.78
N LEU A 166 2.85 20.53 6.01
CA LEU A 166 3.57 19.38 6.55
C LEU A 166 2.66 18.15 6.66
N GLN A 167 1.46 18.31 7.22
CA GLN A 167 0.47 17.23 7.32
C GLN A 167 0.08 16.69 5.94
N ASN A 168 -0.20 17.58 4.99
CA ASN A 168 -0.56 17.20 3.62
C ASN A 168 0.58 16.48 2.89
N ALA A 169 1.83 16.88 3.13
CA ALA A 169 3.00 16.22 2.56
C ALA A 169 3.20 14.81 3.13
N ALA A 170 3.02 14.64 4.44
CA ALA A 170 3.06 13.33 5.10
C ALA A 170 1.96 12.40 4.57
N GLU A 171 0.73 12.88 4.46
CA GLU A 171 -0.39 12.09 3.92
C GLU A 171 -0.18 11.67 2.48
N TYR A 172 0.33 12.58 1.63
CA TYR A 172 0.68 12.29 0.23
C TYR A 172 1.74 11.20 0.15
N GLN A 173 2.86 11.34 0.87
CA GLN A 173 3.94 10.36 0.86
C GLN A 173 3.48 8.99 1.39
N GLN A 174 2.75 8.98 2.51
CA GLN A 174 2.22 7.75 3.09
C GLN A 174 1.26 7.03 2.13
N PHE A 175 0.40 7.77 1.42
CA PHE A 175 -0.53 7.18 0.46
C PHE A 175 0.19 6.42 -0.65
N PHE A 176 1.17 7.05 -1.30
CA PHE A 176 1.91 6.41 -2.39
C PHE A 176 2.80 5.27 -1.91
N HIS A 177 3.36 5.39 -0.71
CA HIS A 177 4.14 4.32 -0.09
C HIS A 177 3.27 3.08 0.20
N ASP A 178 2.11 3.27 0.84
CA ASP A 178 1.17 2.17 1.14
C ASP A 178 0.65 1.51 -0.13
N SER A 179 0.36 2.32 -1.17
CA SER A 179 -0.07 1.82 -2.47
C SER A 179 0.99 0.92 -3.11
N HIS A 180 2.23 1.40 -3.17
CA HIS A 180 3.35 0.67 -3.75
C HIS A 180 3.58 -0.66 -3.03
N TYR A 181 3.64 -0.63 -1.70
CA TYR A 181 3.86 -1.82 -0.89
C TYR A 181 2.73 -2.85 -1.07
N LEU A 182 1.47 -2.40 -1.14
CA LEU A 182 0.34 -3.29 -1.39
C LEU A 182 0.41 -3.93 -2.79
N VAL A 183 0.89 -3.20 -3.80
CA VAL A 183 1.11 -3.77 -5.15
C VAL A 183 2.22 -4.81 -5.13
N GLU A 184 3.34 -4.55 -4.45
CA GLU A 184 4.44 -5.52 -4.30
C GLU A 184 3.98 -6.80 -3.58
N ASP A 185 3.22 -6.65 -2.49
CA ASP A 185 2.64 -7.78 -1.74
C ASP A 185 1.71 -8.63 -2.63
N MET A 186 0.83 -7.98 -3.40
CA MET A 186 -0.01 -8.65 -4.39
C MET A 186 0.80 -9.31 -5.53
N GLN A 187 1.93 -8.73 -5.95
CA GLN A 187 2.80 -9.33 -6.96
C GLN A 187 3.54 -10.56 -6.42
N ALA A 188 4.00 -10.52 -5.18
CA ALA A 188 4.59 -11.67 -4.51
C ALA A 188 3.58 -12.82 -4.40
N PHE A 189 2.31 -12.51 -4.08
CA PHE A 189 1.24 -13.51 -4.07
C PHE A 189 0.95 -14.07 -5.47
N LEU A 190 0.93 -13.24 -6.51
CA LEU A 190 0.84 -13.72 -7.90
C LEU A 190 2.00 -14.63 -8.29
N HIS A 191 3.22 -14.31 -7.86
CA HIS A 191 4.39 -15.15 -8.11
C HIS A 191 4.22 -16.51 -7.42
N TRP A 192 3.78 -16.53 -6.16
CA TRP A 192 3.48 -17.75 -5.43
C TRP A 192 2.38 -18.59 -6.12
N LEU A 193 1.27 -17.98 -6.57
CA LEU A 193 0.21 -18.65 -7.33
C LEU A 193 0.69 -19.29 -8.64
N ASN A 194 1.80 -18.77 -9.18
CA ASN A 194 2.44 -19.22 -10.41
C ASN A 194 3.68 -20.10 -10.19
N SER A 195 4.03 -20.37 -8.93
CA SER A 195 5.15 -21.25 -8.60
C SER A 195 4.93 -22.68 -9.08
N GLU A 196 6.02 -23.44 -9.21
CA GLU A 196 5.97 -24.86 -9.58
C GLU A 196 5.14 -25.67 -8.60
N ASN A 197 5.28 -25.43 -7.30
CA ASN A 197 4.50 -26.09 -6.24
C ASN A 197 2.99 -25.86 -6.38
N MET A 198 2.57 -24.69 -6.87
CA MET A 198 1.16 -24.41 -7.10
C MET A 198 0.67 -25.03 -8.42
N ARG A 199 1.57 -25.22 -9.38
CA ARG A 199 1.29 -25.77 -10.72
C ARG A 199 1.39 -27.29 -10.80
N SER A 200 2.10 -27.92 -9.88
CA SER A 200 2.26 -29.36 -9.83
C SER A 200 0.90 -30.05 -9.70
N ARG A 201 0.82 -31.27 -10.22
CA ARG A 201 -0.39 -32.08 -10.15
C ARG A 201 -0.77 -32.28 -8.68
N VAL A 202 -2.05 -32.15 -8.36
CA VAL A 202 -2.54 -32.44 -7.02
C VAL A 202 -2.37 -33.94 -6.75
N GLU A 203 -1.73 -34.29 -5.64
CA GLU A 203 -1.49 -35.68 -5.21
C GLU A 203 -2.20 -36.03 -3.89
N THR A 204 -2.79 -35.05 -3.21
CA THR A 204 -3.49 -35.27 -1.95
C THR A 204 -4.90 -35.81 -2.19
N ASP A 205 -5.29 -36.82 -1.40
CA ASP A 205 -6.66 -37.36 -1.30
C ASP A 205 -7.41 -36.77 -0.08
N GLU A 206 -6.70 -36.13 0.85
CA GLU A 206 -7.25 -35.58 2.09
C GLU A 206 -8.07 -34.29 1.88
N PRO A 207 -9.39 -34.31 2.13
CA PRO A 207 -10.25 -33.14 1.91
C PRO A 207 -9.92 -31.95 2.83
N GLU A 208 -9.47 -32.22 4.06
CA GLU A 208 -9.14 -31.15 5.02
C GLU A 208 -7.92 -30.32 4.60
N THR A 209 -6.99 -30.91 3.87
CA THR A 209 -5.84 -30.19 3.30
C THR A 209 -6.31 -29.21 2.21
N VAL A 210 -7.24 -29.63 1.35
CA VAL A 210 -7.85 -28.78 0.32
C VAL A 210 -8.70 -27.66 0.93
N ILE A 211 -9.51 -27.96 1.96
CA ILE A 211 -10.32 -26.97 2.69
C ILE A 211 -9.42 -25.88 3.28
N ARG A 212 -8.33 -26.27 3.94
CA ARG A 212 -7.38 -25.34 4.54
C ARG A 212 -6.73 -24.45 3.49
N HIS A 213 -6.32 -25.03 2.37
CA HIS A 213 -5.71 -24.31 1.26
C HIS A 213 -6.67 -23.28 0.65
N LEU A 214 -7.93 -23.67 0.37
CA LEU A 214 -8.96 -22.76 -0.14
C LEU A 214 -9.20 -21.59 0.81
N ARG A 215 -9.31 -21.85 2.12
CA ARG A 215 -9.51 -20.80 3.13
C ARG A 215 -8.32 -19.84 3.18
N GLN A 216 -7.08 -20.35 3.13
CA GLN A 216 -5.88 -19.52 3.12
C GLN A 216 -5.86 -18.57 1.92
N VAL A 217 -6.10 -19.08 0.70
CA VAL A 217 -6.14 -18.26 -0.52
C VAL A 217 -7.28 -17.24 -0.46
N THR A 218 -8.47 -17.65 -0.01
CA THR A 218 -9.63 -16.76 0.12
C THR A 218 -9.35 -15.63 1.11
N ASN A 219 -8.88 -15.96 2.31
CA ASN A 219 -8.61 -14.98 3.37
C ASN A 219 -7.53 -13.98 2.94
N ARG A 220 -6.50 -14.43 2.21
CA ARG A 220 -5.46 -13.53 1.70
C ARG A 220 -6.01 -12.51 0.71
N LEU A 221 -6.89 -12.93 -0.21
CA LEU A 221 -7.51 -12.02 -1.17
C LEU A 221 -8.52 -11.06 -0.52
N LEU A 222 -9.24 -11.50 0.50
CA LEU A 222 -10.13 -10.64 1.28
C LEU A 222 -9.36 -9.60 2.09
N ASP A 223 -8.20 -9.96 2.68
CA ASP A 223 -7.29 -9.00 3.32
C ASP A 223 -6.82 -7.93 2.33
N TYR A 224 -6.37 -8.35 1.15
CA TYR A 224 -6.02 -7.41 0.09
C TYR A 224 -7.20 -6.51 -0.28
N GLN A 225 -8.40 -7.07 -0.41
CA GLN A 225 -9.59 -6.28 -0.74
C GLN A 225 -9.83 -5.15 0.25
N ILE A 226 -9.78 -5.42 1.57
CA ILE A 226 -9.95 -4.40 2.61
C ILE A 226 -8.88 -3.29 2.47
N ARG A 227 -7.63 -3.67 2.23
CA ARG A 227 -6.52 -2.73 2.07
C ARG A 227 -6.67 -1.89 0.80
N VAL A 228 -7.10 -2.50 -0.31
CA VAL A 228 -7.38 -1.81 -1.58
C VAL A 228 -8.54 -0.83 -1.45
N GLU A 229 -9.60 -1.20 -0.73
CA GLU A 229 -10.74 -0.32 -0.44
C GLU A 229 -10.29 0.92 0.35
N ARG A 230 -9.46 0.74 1.40
CA ARG A 230 -8.87 1.85 2.16
C ARG A 230 -8.02 2.78 1.30
N ILE A 231 -7.22 2.26 0.36
CA ILE A 231 -6.48 3.08 -0.62
C ILE A 231 -7.47 3.85 -1.52
N GLY A 232 -8.54 3.18 -1.98
CA GLY A 232 -9.60 3.80 -2.76
C GLY A 232 -10.28 4.97 -2.05
N GLU A 233 -10.58 4.84 -0.75
CA GLU A 233 -11.18 5.89 0.07
C GLU A 233 -10.22 7.06 0.27
N ARG A 234 -8.98 6.78 0.70
CA ARG A 234 -7.96 7.81 0.94
C ARG A 234 -7.64 8.63 -0.31
N SER A 235 -7.62 8.01 -1.48
CA SER A 235 -7.29 8.68 -2.75
C SER A 235 -8.12 9.94 -3.04
N ARG A 236 -9.35 10.01 -2.50
CA ARG A 236 -10.27 11.15 -2.69
C ARG A 236 -9.87 12.39 -1.90
N ASN A 237 -9.06 12.21 -0.85
CA ASN A 237 -8.70 13.26 0.10
C ASN A 237 -7.22 13.65 -0.01
N ILE A 238 -6.45 13.06 -0.95
CA ILE A 238 -5.04 13.38 -1.13
C ILE A 238 -4.89 14.75 -1.79
N TYR A 239 -4.15 15.63 -1.12
CA TYR A 239 -3.79 16.95 -1.63
C TYR A 239 -2.72 16.85 -2.73
N PRO A 240 -2.89 17.54 -3.87
CA PRO A 240 -1.94 17.49 -4.99
C PRO A 240 -0.71 18.37 -4.76
N ILE A 241 0.10 18.06 -3.75
CA ILE A 241 1.28 18.86 -3.36
C ILE A 241 2.28 19.04 -4.50
N HIS A 242 2.33 18.09 -5.44
CA HIS A 242 3.22 18.13 -6.60
C HIS A 242 2.89 19.27 -7.58
N LEU A 243 1.66 19.79 -7.54
CA LEU A 243 1.25 20.95 -8.34
C LEU A 243 1.82 22.27 -7.80
N ARG A 244 2.26 22.31 -6.53
CA ARG A 244 2.93 23.48 -5.95
C ARG A 244 4.36 23.67 -6.48
N LYS A 245 4.95 22.65 -7.11
CA LYS A 245 6.34 22.63 -7.57
C LYS A 245 6.51 22.68 -9.08
N ASN A 246 5.43 22.51 -9.84
CA ASN A 246 5.49 22.43 -11.30
C ASN A 246 4.49 23.43 -11.89
N LEU A 247 5.00 24.39 -12.65
CA LEU A 247 4.16 25.29 -13.45
C LEU A 247 3.28 24.47 -14.40
N LYS A 248 2.03 24.92 -14.57
CA LYS A 248 1.07 24.31 -15.50
C LYS A 248 0.58 25.36 -16.49
N ASP A 249 0.40 24.91 -17.73
CA ASP A 249 -0.19 25.72 -18.81
C ASP A 249 -1.70 25.97 -18.63
N TYR A 250 -2.27 25.56 -17.49
CA TYR A 250 -3.69 25.69 -17.20
C TYR A 250 -3.91 26.26 -15.79
N PRO A 251 -4.96 27.07 -15.58
CA PRO A 251 -5.25 27.65 -14.28
C PRO A 251 -5.61 26.58 -13.24
N ILE A 252 -5.09 26.71 -12.03
CA ILE A 252 -5.30 25.76 -10.92
C ILE A 252 -6.20 26.42 -9.86
N LYS A 253 -7.20 25.69 -9.35
CA LYS A 253 -8.00 26.18 -8.22
C LYS A 253 -7.21 26.04 -6.92
N ALA A 254 -7.22 27.08 -6.10
CA ALA A 254 -6.65 27.07 -4.76
C ALA A 254 -7.63 27.71 -3.77
N ARG A 255 -7.41 27.48 -2.48
CA ARG A 255 -8.16 28.02 -1.37
C ARG A 255 -7.19 28.74 -0.43
N ALA A 256 -7.57 29.92 0.06
CA ALA A 256 -6.81 30.61 1.08
C ALA A 256 -6.92 29.89 2.43
N LEU A 257 -5.78 29.73 3.11
CA LEU A 257 -5.70 29.13 4.44
C LEU A 257 -6.00 30.12 5.56
N VAL A 258 -5.86 31.43 5.27
CA VAL A 258 -5.93 32.52 6.24
C VAL A 258 -6.47 33.77 5.55
N ASP A 259 -6.95 34.73 6.34
CA ASP A 259 -7.26 36.07 5.86
C ASP A 259 -5.97 36.76 5.37
N TYR A 260 -6.01 37.34 4.17
CA TYR A 260 -4.92 38.10 3.59
C TYR A 260 -5.42 39.41 3.00
N GLU A 261 -4.86 40.52 3.46
CA GLU A 261 -5.21 41.87 3.01
C GLU A 261 -3.93 42.64 2.66
N HIS A 262 -3.78 43.01 1.39
CA HIS A 262 -2.67 43.81 0.91
C HIS A 262 -3.10 44.67 -0.29
N ASN A 263 -2.88 45.98 -0.20
CA ASN A 263 -3.29 46.97 -1.21
C ASN A 263 -4.79 46.82 -1.58
N GLU A 264 -5.09 46.47 -2.83
CA GLU A 264 -6.46 46.34 -3.34
C GLU A 264 -7.05 44.92 -3.21
N VAL A 265 -6.30 44.00 -2.58
CA VAL A 265 -6.63 42.58 -2.51
C VAL A 265 -6.95 42.21 -1.07
N SER A 266 -8.13 41.61 -0.91
CA SER A 266 -8.62 41.04 0.35
C SER A 266 -9.15 39.65 0.01
N ILE A 267 -8.60 38.64 0.67
CA ILE A 267 -8.98 37.24 0.50
C ILE A 267 -9.31 36.71 1.88
N LYS A 268 -10.49 36.12 2.03
CA LYS A 268 -10.89 35.52 3.31
C LYS A 268 -10.43 34.07 3.41
N GLU A 269 -10.19 33.61 4.63
CA GLU A 269 -9.96 32.20 4.91
C GLU A 269 -11.06 31.35 4.26
N GLY A 270 -10.64 30.28 3.57
CA GLY A 270 -11.55 29.39 2.86
C GLY A 270 -12.00 29.90 1.48
N GLU A 271 -11.66 31.13 1.09
CA GLU A 271 -12.02 31.67 -0.20
C GLU A 271 -11.24 31.00 -1.34
N GLU A 272 -11.95 30.63 -2.41
CA GLU A 272 -11.35 30.05 -3.60
C GLU A 272 -10.79 31.11 -4.55
N CYS A 273 -9.56 30.91 -5.00
CA CYS A 273 -8.91 31.69 -6.04
C CYS A 273 -8.41 30.79 -7.17
N THR A 274 -7.96 31.41 -8.25
CA THR A 274 -7.36 30.70 -9.39
C THR A 274 -5.90 31.08 -9.50
N VAL A 275 -5.00 30.11 -9.34
CA VAL A 275 -3.56 30.28 -9.56
C VAL A 275 -3.31 30.40 -11.06
N LEU A 276 -2.66 31.50 -11.44
CA LEU A 276 -2.26 31.82 -12.80
C LEU A 276 -0.79 31.49 -13.04
N ASP A 277 0.07 31.79 -12.05
CA ASP A 277 1.50 31.51 -12.09
C ASP A 277 2.01 31.16 -10.68
N ASN A 278 2.84 30.13 -10.61
CA ASN A 278 3.54 29.69 -9.39
C ASN A 278 5.02 29.39 -9.65
N SER A 279 5.61 30.01 -10.69
CA SER A 279 7.02 29.90 -11.02
C SER A 279 7.92 30.46 -9.92
N ASP A 280 7.47 31.54 -9.29
CA ASP A 280 8.06 32.06 -8.05
C ASP A 280 7.43 31.31 -6.86
N SER A 281 8.26 30.65 -6.06
CA SER A 281 7.81 29.88 -4.90
C SER A 281 7.32 30.75 -3.74
N GLU A 282 7.79 32.00 -3.67
CA GLU A 282 7.43 32.96 -2.62
C GLU A 282 6.18 33.74 -3.01
N ALA A 283 6.07 34.12 -4.28
CA ALA A 283 5.09 35.08 -4.74
C ALA A 283 4.23 34.51 -5.90
N TRP A 284 3.01 34.07 -5.58
CA TRP A 284 2.11 33.41 -6.53
C TRP A 284 1.15 34.42 -7.15
N GLN A 285 1.02 34.38 -8.48
CA GLN A 285 0.03 35.17 -9.19
C GLN A 285 -1.30 34.44 -9.19
N ILE A 286 -2.33 35.11 -8.67
CA ILE A 286 -3.68 34.57 -8.56
C ILE A 286 -4.72 35.52 -9.14
N ARG A 287 -5.88 34.95 -9.45
CA ARG A 287 -7.12 35.67 -9.74
C ARG A 287 -8.14 35.38 -8.63
N CYS A 288 -8.58 36.43 -7.95
CA CYS A 288 -9.60 36.39 -6.90
C CYS A 288 -11.01 36.20 -7.49
N LYS A 289 -12.02 36.00 -6.63
CA LYS A 289 -13.42 35.79 -7.08
C LYS A 289 -14.01 37.00 -7.78
N ASP A 290 -13.57 38.19 -7.40
CA ASP A 290 -13.95 39.47 -8.01
C ASP A 290 -13.29 39.71 -9.38
N GLY A 291 -12.42 38.80 -9.82
CA GLY A 291 -11.71 38.87 -11.10
C GLY A 291 -10.42 39.68 -11.04
N LYS A 292 -10.07 40.28 -9.90
CA LYS A 292 -8.80 40.98 -9.72
C LYS A 292 -7.64 40.00 -9.70
N GLU A 293 -6.53 40.41 -10.28
CA GLU A 293 -5.28 39.65 -10.27
C GLU A 293 -4.31 40.29 -9.28
N SER A 294 -3.62 39.45 -8.52
CA SER A 294 -2.64 39.90 -7.53
C SER A 294 -1.63 38.83 -7.22
N GLU A 295 -0.53 39.29 -6.68
CA GLU A 295 0.49 38.47 -6.08
C GLU A 295 0.18 38.22 -4.60
N VAL A 296 0.34 36.98 -4.15
CA VAL A 296 0.17 36.59 -2.74
C VAL A 296 1.22 35.56 -2.33
N PRO A 297 1.55 35.43 -1.03
CA PRO A 297 2.48 34.41 -0.58
C PRO A 297 2.01 32.99 -0.92
N GLY A 298 2.83 32.17 -1.58
CA GLY A 298 2.42 30.81 -1.95
C GLY A 298 2.04 29.93 -0.74
N VAL A 299 2.64 30.18 0.43
CA VAL A 299 2.39 29.43 1.68
C VAL A 299 0.96 29.56 2.19
N ILE A 300 0.26 30.66 1.91
CA ILE A 300 -1.12 30.86 2.38
C ILE A 300 -2.18 30.21 1.47
N LEU A 301 -1.75 29.58 0.37
CA LEU A 301 -2.63 28.94 -0.59
C LEU A 301 -2.56 27.42 -0.47
N LEU A 302 -3.72 26.77 -0.56
CA LEU A 302 -3.88 25.32 -0.59
C LEU A 302 -4.56 24.87 -1.88
N ILE A 303 -3.96 23.95 -2.62
CA ILE A 303 -4.62 23.33 -3.78
C ILE A 303 -5.46 22.17 -3.24
N PRO A 304 -6.81 22.19 -3.34
CA PRO A 304 -7.66 21.21 -2.71
C PRO A 304 -7.59 19.83 -3.39
N PRO A 305 -7.98 18.74 -2.70
CA PRO A 305 -8.15 17.42 -3.29
C PRO A 305 -9.31 17.40 -4.30
N PRO A 306 -9.40 16.36 -5.16
CA PRO A 306 -8.52 15.19 -5.20
C PRO A 306 -7.28 15.37 -6.08
N ASP A 307 -6.19 14.71 -5.70
CA ASP A 307 -5.04 14.50 -6.58
C ASP A 307 -5.33 13.46 -7.68
N LYS A 308 -5.17 13.88 -8.94
CA LYS A 308 -5.41 13.01 -10.10
C LYS A 308 -4.48 11.80 -10.13
N LYS A 309 -3.21 11.93 -9.74
CA LYS A 309 -2.25 10.81 -9.72
C LYS A 309 -2.65 9.79 -8.65
N ALA A 310 -3.04 10.24 -7.46
CA ALA A 310 -3.50 9.41 -6.36
C ALA A 310 -4.77 8.64 -6.75
N TYR A 311 -5.71 9.32 -7.43
CA TYR A 311 -6.89 8.65 -7.98
C TYR A 311 -6.51 7.54 -8.98
N HIS A 312 -5.66 7.82 -9.96
CA HIS A 312 -5.23 6.83 -10.95
C HIS A 312 -4.48 5.66 -10.32
N GLU A 313 -3.61 5.93 -9.35
CA GLU A 313 -2.90 4.91 -8.60
C GLU A 313 -3.89 4.00 -7.84
N SER A 314 -4.94 4.55 -7.23
CA SER A 314 -5.99 3.74 -6.60
C SER A 314 -6.72 2.80 -7.57
N GLN A 315 -6.88 3.22 -8.84
CA GLN A 315 -7.50 2.39 -9.87
C GLN A 315 -6.55 1.27 -10.31
N ARG A 316 -5.26 1.56 -10.45
CA ARG A 316 -4.24 0.56 -10.75
C ARG A 316 -4.17 -0.52 -9.68
N VAL A 317 -4.23 -0.14 -8.40
CA VAL A 317 -4.26 -1.09 -7.27
C VAL A 317 -5.50 -1.99 -7.33
N LYS A 318 -6.68 -1.43 -7.65
CA LYS A 318 -7.92 -2.21 -7.84
C LYS A 318 -7.81 -3.21 -8.99
N ASP A 319 -7.25 -2.79 -10.12
CA ASP A 319 -6.99 -3.69 -11.25
C ASP A 319 -6.02 -4.83 -10.89
N GLN A 320 -4.99 -4.51 -10.11
CA GLN A 320 -4.04 -5.53 -9.65
C GLN A 320 -4.73 -6.61 -8.81
N LEU A 321 -5.70 -6.25 -7.98
CA LEU A 321 -6.48 -7.22 -7.20
C LEU A 321 -7.41 -8.07 -8.10
N ILE A 322 -7.95 -7.51 -9.19
CA ILE A 322 -8.71 -8.29 -10.19
C ILE A 322 -7.83 -9.40 -10.79
N ILE A 323 -6.59 -9.08 -11.16
CA ILE A 323 -5.63 -10.05 -11.70
C ILE A 323 -5.34 -11.17 -10.69
N ASN A 324 -5.21 -10.82 -9.41
CA ASN A 324 -5.04 -11.78 -8.32
C ASN A 324 -6.23 -12.72 -8.17
N TRP A 325 -7.46 -12.18 -8.13
CA TRP A 325 -8.68 -12.97 -8.10
C TRP A 325 -8.78 -13.92 -9.30
N ASP A 326 -8.47 -13.46 -10.51
CA ASP A 326 -8.52 -14.28 -11.72
C ASP A 326 -7.50 -15.41 -11.73
N THR A 327 -6.27 -15.09 -11.33
CA THR A 327 -5.18 -16.06 -11.28
C THR A 327 -5.47 -17.13 -10.22
N ALA A 328 -5.90 -16.72 -9.02
CA ALA A 328 -6.29 -17.64 -7.96
C ALA A 328 -7.50 -18.50 -8.35
N MET A 329 -8.51 -17.91 -8.99
CA MET A 329 -9.69 -18.62 -9.47
C MET A 329 -9.32 -19.75 -10.42
N ARG A 330 -8.54 -19.43 -11.46
CA ARG A 330 -8.10 -20.41 -12.45
C ARG A 330 -7.23 -21.49 -11.80
N ARG A 331 -6.36 -21.10 -10.88
CA ARG A 331 -5.47 -22.04 -10.20
C ARG A 331 -6.24 -23.04 -9.33
N LEU A 332 -7.14 -22.53 -8.48
CA LEU A 332 -7.99 -23.36 -7.63
C LEU A 332 -8.93 -24.23 -8.46
N GLN A 333 -9.45 -23.73 -9.59
CA GLN A 333 -10.28 -24.53 -10.50
C GLN A 333 -9.53 -25.78 -10.99
N ILE A 334 -8.31 -25.61 -11.48
CA ILE A 334 -7.47 -26.72 -11.98
C ILE A 334 -7.17 -27.71 -10.84
N GLN A 335 -6.72 -27.21 -9.68
CA GLN A 335 -6.40 -28.06 -8.54
C GLN A 335 -7.62 -28.85 -8.03
N LEU A 336 -8.79 -28.22 -7.95
CA LEU A 336 -10.03 -28.89 -7.56
C LEU A 336 -10.50 -29.90 -8.61
N THR A 337 -10.25 -29.64 -9.89
CA THR A 337 -10.54 -30.59 -10.98
C THR A 337 -9.68 -31.84 -10.84
N GLN A 338 -8.37 -31.67 -10.61
CA GLN A 338 -7.44 -32.77 -10.38
C GLN A 338 -7.77 -33.54 -9.10
N TYR A 339 -8.01 -32.85 -7.99
CA TYR A 339 -8.41 -33.44 -6.70
C TYR A 339 -9.69 -34.30 -6.84
N LEU A 340 -10.73 -33.75 -7.47
CA LEU A 340 -11.99 -34.46 -7.62
C LEU A 340 -11.87 -35.67 -8.57
N THR A 341 -10.99 -35.58 -9.58
CA THR A 341 -10.68 -36.71 -10.46
C THR A 341 -10.08 -37.87 -9.67
N LEU A 342 -9.10 -37.58 -8.79
CA LEU A 342 -8.52 -38.57 -7.88
C LEU A 342 -9.56 -39.12 -6.92
N SER A 343 -10.31 -38.26 -6.24
CA SER A 343 -11.35 -38.67 -5.29
C SER A 343 -12.40 -39.59 -5.94
N ALA A 344 -12.80 -39.32 -7.18
CA ALA A 344 -13.73 -40.18 -7.93
C ALA A 344 -13.10 -41.51 -8.36
N GLN A 345 -11.82 -41.51 -8.73
CA GLN A 345 -11.08 -42.71 -9.12
C GLN A 345 -10.78 -43.63 -7.93
N ASP A 346 -10.41 -43.06 -6.79
CA ASP A 346 -9.93 -43.78 -5.61
C ASP A 346 -11.08 -44.25 -4.71
N THR A 347 -12.33 -43.85 -4.97
CA THR A 347 -13.48 -44.35 -4.22
C THR A 347 -13.78 -45.81 -4.56
N PRO A 348 -13.58 -46.77 -3.64
CA PRO A 348 -13.80 -48.18 -3.91
C PRO A 348 -15.30 -48.49 -4.08
N GLU A 349 -15.65 -49.18 -5.17
CA GLU A 349 -17.06 -49.54 -5.47
C GLU A 349 -17.74 -50.27 -4.30
N LYS A 350 -16.98 -51.11 -3.56
CA LYS A 350 -17.47 -51.87 -2.40
C LYS A 350 -17.99 -50.97 -1.28
N GLU A 351 -17.38 -49.80 -1.06
CA GLU A 351 -17.81 -48.85 -0.02
C GLU A 351 -19.05 -48.06 -0.43
N LEU A 352 -19.43 -48.12 -1.71
CA LEU A 352 -20.68 -47.53 -2.20
C LEU A 352 -21.86 -48.50 -2.09
N HIS A 353 -21.65 -49.78 -1.75
CA HIS A 353 -22.75 -50.74 -1.61
C HIS A 353 -23.61 -50.43 -0.37
N ASN A 354 -24.92 -50.67 -0.47
CA ASN A 354 -25.90 -50.49 0.62
C ASN A 354 -26.05 -49.06 1.16
N ILE A 355 -25.52 -48.03 0.49
CA ILE A 355 -25.80 -46.63 0.83
C ILE A 355 -27.30 -46.34 0.70
N SER A 356 -27.82 -45.42 1.52
CA SER A 356 -29.26 -45.10 1.48
C SER A 356 -29.65 -44.39 0.18
N SER A 357 -30.95 -44.36 -0.12
CA SER A 357 -31.48 -43.61 -1.27
C SER A 357 -31.12 -42.12 -1.22
N ASN A 358 -31.07 -41.54 -0.01
CA ASN A 358 -30.72 -40.13 0.20
C ASN A 358 -29.22 -39.90 -0.06
N GLN A 359 -28.34 -40.73 0.52
CA GLN A 359 -26.89 -40.64 0.30
C GLN A 359 -26.55 -40.79 -1.19
N LYS A 360 -27.19 -41.74 -1.89
CA LYS A 360 -27.04 -41.91 -3.34
C LYS A 360 -27.46 -40.66 -4.10
N ALA A 361 -28.58 -40.04 -3.74
CA ALA A 361 -29.05 -38.81 -4.37
C ALA A 361 -28.10 -37.63 -4.13
N ASP A 362 -27.56 -37.49 -2.91
CA ASP A 362 -26.63 -36.43 -2.53
C ASP A 362 -25.30 -36.56 -3.26
N LEU A 363 -24.73 -37.77 -3.34
CA LEU A 363 -23.49 -38.02 -4.10
C LEU A 363 -23.68 -37.73 -5.59
N MET A 364 -24.80 -38.18 -6.18
CA MET A 364 -25.14 -37.90 -7.58
C MET A 364 -25.31 -36.39 -7.83
N LYS A 365 -25.95 -35.68 -6.91
CA LYS A 365 -26.10 -34.22 -6.99
C LYS A 365 -24.74 -33.54 -6.92
N LEU A 366 -23.92 -33.91 -5.94
CA LEU A 366 -22.63 -33.30 -5.68
C LEU A 366 -21.67 -33.46 -6.87
N ILE A 367 -21.54 -34.66 -7.45
CA ILE A 367 -20.66 -34.86 -8.61
C ILE A 367 -21.15 -34.10 -9.85
N ASN A 368 -22.47 -34.02 -10.07
CA ASN A 368 -23.04 -33.25 -11.18
C ASN A 368 -22.80 -31.74 -10.99
N GLU A 369 -23.02 -31.22 -9.78
CA GLU A 369 -22.76 -29.82 -9.46
C GLU A 369 -21.27 -29.49 -9.59
N ALA A 370 -20.38 -30.39 -9.17
CA ALA A 370 -18.94 -30.19 -9.27
C ALA A 370 -18.45 -30.10 -10.73
N VAL A 371 -18.92 -31.00 -11.61
CA VAL A 371 -18.63 -30.95 -13.05
C VAL A 371 -19.13 -29.65 -13.69
N GLN A 372 -20.27 -29.12 -13.25
CA GLN A 372 -20.76 -27.83 -13.73
C GLN A 372 -19.94 -26.64 -13.21
N LEU A 373 -19.62 -26.65 -11.91
CA LEU A 373 -18.90 -25.57 -11.23
C LEU A 373 -17.46 -25.43 -11.71
N LEU A 374 -16.79 -26.56 -11.95
CA LEU A 374 -15.39 -26.63 -12.36
C LEU A 374 -15.20 -26.54 -13.87
N ARG A 375 -16.26 -26.34 -14.66
CA ARG A 375 -16.16 -26.24 -16.12
C ARG A 375 -15.24 -25.08 -16.55
N PRO A 376 -14.13 -25.36 -17.27
CA PRO A 376 -13.26 -24.31 -17.78
C PRO A 376 -13.89 -23.56 -18.95
N PRO A 377 -13.38 -22.35 -19.29
CA PRO A 377 -13.85 -21.60 -20.45
C PRO A 377 -13.52 -22.28 -21.79
N SER A 378 -12.45 -23.06 -21.85
CA SER A 378 -12.02 -23.83 -23.03
C SER A 378 -12.50 -25.27 -22.94
N THR A 379 -12.98 -25.84 -24.04
CA THR A 379 -13.43 -27.25 -24.10
C THR A 379 -12.28 -28.25 -24.24
N ASP A 380 -11.04 -27.78 -24.43
CA ASP A 380 -9.86 -28.63 -24.67
C ASP A 380 -8.97 -28.89 -23.46
N ASP A 381 -9.44 -28.53 -22.26
CA ASP A 381 -8.73 -28.77 -21.00
C ASP A 381 -8.65 -30.29 -20.68
N VAL A 382 -7.42 -30.81 -20.56
CA VAL A 382 -7.15 -32.24 -20.34
C VAL A 382 -7.62 -32.69 -18.95
N ASP A 383 -7.33 -31.90 -17.90
CA ASP A 383 -7.73 -32.23 -16.54
C ASP A 383 -9.28 -32.29 -16.43
N PHE A 384 -9.97 -31.38 -17.11
CA PHE A 384 -11.43 -31.39 -17.14
C PHE A 384 -12.00 -32.59 -17.92
N LYS A 385 -11.38 -32.99 -19.03
CA LYS A 385 -11.78 -34.20 -19.77
C LYS A 385 -11.63 -35.44 -18.89
N ASP A 386 -10.54 -35.55 -18.16
CA ASP A 386 -10.31 -36.65 -17.20
C ASP A 386 -11.36 -36.65 -16.09
N LEU A 387 -11.67 -35.47 -15.51
CA LEU A 387 -12.73 -35.34 -14.52
C LEU A 387 -14.08 -35.83 -15.06
N VAL A 388 -14.45 -35.46 -16.30
CA VAL A 388 -15.71 -35.88 -16.92
C VAL A 388 -15.77 -37.39 -17.10
N VAL A 389 -14.67 -38.01 -17.52
CA VAL A 389 -14.57 -39.47 -17.66
C VAL A 389 -14.75 -40.16 -16.29
N GLN A 390 -13.99 -39.76 -15.28
CA GLN A 390 -14.08 -40.38 -13.95
C GLN A 390 -15.43 -40.12 -13.28
N SER A 391 -15.98 -38.91 -13.43
CA SER A 391 -17.33 -38.59 -12.97
C SER A 391 -18.41 -39.44 -13.65
N THR A 392 -18.20 -39.81 -14.92
CA THR A 392 -19.14 -40.68 -15.65
C THR A 392 -19.08 -42.12 -15.14
N ASN A 393 -17.87 -42.63 -14.89
CA ASN A 393 -17.68 -43.94 -14.28
C ASN A 393 -18.30 -44.00 -12.88
N PHE A 394 -18.00 -43.01 -12.03
CA PHE A 394 -18.54 -42.89 -10.68
C PHE A 394 -20.08 -42.88 -10.67
N ARG A 395 -20.70 -42.08 -11.55
CA ARG A 395 -22.17 -42.07 -11.72
C ARG A 395 -22.74 -43.41 -12.15
N LYS A 396 -22.05 -44.12 -13.05
CA LYS A 396 -22.47 -45.46 -13.49
C LYS A 396 -22.47 -46.44 -12.32
N VAL A 397 -21.41 -46.45 -11.52
CA VAL A 397 -21.33 -47.28 -10.30
C VAL A 397 -22.49 -46.94 -9.35
N LEU A 398 -22.68 -45.66 -9.01
CA LEU A 398 -23.78 -45.22 -8.14
C LEU A 398 -25.15 -45.64 -8.67
N SER A 399 -25.37 -45.58 -9.99
CA SER A 399 -26.65 -45.99 -10.60
C SER A 399 -26.94 -47.48 -10.40
N GLN A 400 -25.92 -48.33 -10.43
CA GLN A 400 -26.02 -49.79 -10.32
C GLN A 400 -26.13 -50.29 -8.88
N VAL A 401 -25.72 -49.49 -7.89
CA VAL A 401 -25.88 -49.79 -6.47
C VAL A 401 -27.36 -49.84 -6.08
N ARG A 402 -27.78 -50.93 -5.43
CA ARG A 402 -29.10 -51.05 -4.80
C ARG A 402 -29.10 -50.27 -3.47
N PRO A 403 -30.07 -49.38 -3.23
CA PRO A 403 -30.12 -48.61 -1.99
C PRO A 403 -30.35 -49.50 -0.76
N GLY A 404 -29.65 -49.21 0.33
CA GLY A 404 -29.92 -49.78 1.66
C GLY A 404 -31.00 -49.00 2.41
N GLU A 405 -31.47 -49.57 3.53
CA GLU A 405 -32.53 -48.97 4.36
C GLU A 405 -32.02 -47.84 5.27
N THR A 406 -30.73 -47.86 5.63
CA THR A 406 -30.12 -46.91 6.57
C THR A 406 -28.86 -46.26 5.99
N ASP A 407 -28.50 -45.10 6.53
CA ASP A 407 -27.28 -44.39 6.14
C ASP A 407 -26.03 -45.14 6.57
N VAL A 408 -25.09 -45.30 5.63
CA VAL A 408 -23.80 -45.94 5.89
C VAL A 408 -22.77 -44.87 6.26
N LYS A 409 -21.96 -45.15 7.29
CA LYS A 409 -20.78 -44.34 7.66
C LYS A 409 -19.53 -45.14 7.33
N ASN A 410 -18.80 -44.70 6.32
CA ASN A 410 -17.49 -45.21 5.96
C ASN A 410 -16.61 -44.06 5.46
N LEU A 411 -15.33 -44.34 5.29
CA LEU A 411 -14.35 -43.33 4.91
C LEU A 411 -14.71 -42.64 3.59
N SER A 412 -15.13 -43.39 2.57
CA SER A 412 -15.56 -42.81 1.29
C SER A 412 -16.71 -41.82 1.45
N ILE A 413 -17.77 -42.18 2.17
CA ILE A 413 -18.93 -41.31 2.37
C ILE A 413 -18.53 -40.05 3.16
N GLU A 414 -17.68 -40.17 4.18
CA GLU A 414 -17.17 -39.03 4.94
C GLU A 414 -16.29 -38.10 4.10
N THR A 415 -15.46 -38.66 3.22
CA THR A 415 -14.66 -37.90 2.24
C THR A 415 -15.56 -37.14 1.28
N TRP A 416 -16.57 -37.78 0.70
CA TRP A 416 -17.51 -37.11 -0.22
C TRP A 416 -18.38 -36.05 0.48
N GLN A 417 -18.77 -36.25 1.74
CA GLN A 417 -19.40 -35.21 2.54
C GLN A 417 -18.48 -34.00 2.74
N SER A 418 -17.18 -34.26 2.96
CA SER A 418 -16.16 -33.21 3.10
C SER A 418 -15.90 -32.50 1.76
N ASN A 419 -15.97 -33.21 0.63
CA ASN A 419 -15.97 -32.62 -0.72
C ASN A 419 -17.14 -31.65 -0.90
N GLY A 420 -18.30 -31.94 -0.33
CA GLY A 420 -19.45 -31.03 -0.31
C GLY A 420 -19.12 -29.67 0.34
N LYS A 421 -18.32 -29.68 1.43
CA LYS A 421 -17.82 -28.46 2.08
C LYS A 421 -16.83 -27.72 1.19
N ILE A 422 -15.91 -28.42 0.51
CA ILE A 422 -14.97 -27.85 -0.45
C ILE A 422 -15.72 -27.06 -1.54
N PHE A 423 -16.78 -27.63 -2.12
CA PHE A 423 -17.55 -26.95 -3.16
C PHE A 423 -18.34 -25.76 -2.65
N THR A 424 -18.85 -25.83 -1.42
CA THR A 424 -19.51 -24.67 -0.78
C THR A 424 -18.52 -23.52 -0.65
N LEU A 425 -17.32 -23.77 -0.10
CA LEU A 425 -16.27 -22.77 0.03
C LEU A 425 -15.81 -22.21 -1.33
N TYR A 426 -15.70 -23.06 -2.34
CA TYR A 426 -15.32 -22.60 -3.68
C TYR A 426 -16.43 -21.77 -4.36
N LYS A 427 -17.71 -22.09 -4.14
CA LYS A 427 -18.85 -21.26 -4.59
C LYS A 427 -18.83 -19.88 -3.90
N GLU A 428 -18.55 -19.83 -2.61
CA GLU A 428 -18.37 -18.57 -1.87
C GLU A 428 -17.20 -17.77 -2.44
N PHE A 429 -16.04 -18.41 -2.64
CA PHE A 429 -14.87 -17.80 -3.30
C PHE A 429 -15.21 -17.18 -4.66
N ILE A 430 -15.92 -17.93 -5.52
CA ILE A 430 -16.38 -17.42 -6.82
C ILE A 430 -17.29 -16.20 -6.66
N THR A 431 -18.17 -16.24 -5.65
CA THR A 431 -19.11 -15.16 -5.37
C THR A 431 -18.38 -13.90 -4.95
N TYR A 432 -17.36 -13.99 -4.09
CA TYR A 432 -16.51 -12.86 -3.72
C TYR A 432 -15.81 -12.25 -4.94
N ALA A 433 -15.12 -13.07 -5.74
CA ALA A 433 -14.42 -12.62 -6.93
C ALA A 433 -15.35 -11.89 -7.93
N LYS A 434 -16.53 -12.47 -8.20
CA LYS A 434 -17.52 -11.87 -9.11
C LYS A 434 -18.10 -10.57 -8.55
N THR A 435 -18.37 -10.53 -7.24
CA THR A 435 -18.92 -9.33 -6.59
C THR A 435 -17.93 -8.18 -6.63
N TYR A 436 -16.66 -8.45 -6.31
CA TYR A 436 -15.59 -7.46 -6.39
C TYR A 436 -15.46 -6.89 -7.81
N LYS A 437 -15.37 -7.75 -8.83
CA LYS A 437 -15.27 -7.32 -10.24
C LYS A 437 -16.45 -6.47 -10.70
N ARG A 438 -17.68 -6.86 -10.33
CA ARG A 438 -18.87 -6.07 -10.63
C ARG A 438 -18.81 -4.70 -9.95
N ALA A 439 -18.41 -4.64 -8.69
CA ALA A 439 -18.29 -3.37 -7.96
C ALA A 439 -17.30 -2.42 -8.64
N ILE A 440 -16.14 -2.92 -9.09
CA ILE A 440 -15.16 -2.11 -9.84
C ILE A 440 -15.72 -1.64 -11.19
N SER A 441 -16.37 -2.54 -11.94
CA SER A 441 -16.96 -2.22 -13.25
C SER A 441 -18.07 -1.16 -13.13
N SER A 442 -18.98 -1.32 -12.16
CA SER A 442 -20.04 -0.34 -11.90
C SER A 442 -19.48 1.00 -11.40
N SER A 443 -18.37 0.99 -10.65
CA SER A 443 -17.70 2.24 -10.26
C SER A 443 -17.14 2.98 -11.48
N ARG A 444 -16.60 2.26 -12.47
CA ARG A 444 -16.06 2.85 -13.71
C ARG A 444 -17.15 3.42 -14.59
N GLU A 445 -18.22 2.67 -14.80
CA GLU A 445 -19.37 3.13 -15.59
C GLU A 445 -19.99 4.41 -15.01
N LYS A 446 -20.10 4.51 -13.68
CA LYS A 446 -20.53 5.74 -13.01
C LYS A 446 -19.60 6.92 -13.35
N THR A 447 -18.28 6.71 -13.29
CA THR A 447 -17.30 7.75 -13.66
C THR A 447 -17.37 8.13 -15.14
N ASP A 448 -17.50 7.16 -16.05
CA ASP A 448 -17.57 7.40 -17.49
C ASP A 448 -18.89 8.10 -17.92
N LEU A 449 -20.01 7.76 -17.29
CA LEU A 449 -21.30 8.43 -17.53
C LEU A 449 -21.27 9.90 -17.09
N MET A 450 -20.56 10.21 -16.01
CA MET A 450 -20.32 11.60 -15.59
C MET A 450 -19.48 12.37 -16.62
N LEU A 451 -18.56 11.69 -17.31
CA LEU A 451 -17.70 12.28 -18.34
C LEU A 451 -18.39 12.41 -19.71
N ARG A 452 -19.29 11.49 -20.08
CA ARG A 452 -19.94 11.45 -21.43
C ARG A 452 -21.07 12.46 -21.64
N ASN A 453 -21.74 12.94 -20.59
CA ASN A 453 -22.81 13.93 -20.71
C ASN A 453 -22.31 15.36 -21.05
N GLY A 454 -21.00 15.58 -21.17
CA GLY A 454 -20.41 16.85 -21.61
C GLY A 454 -19.99 16.83 -23.08
N LYS A 455 -20.93 16.98 -24.03
CA LYS A 455 -20.60 17.30 -25.43
C LYS A 455 -20.62 18.82 -25.66
N GLY A 456 -19.47 19.44 -25.43
CA GLY A 456 -19.10 20.83 -25.73
C GLY A 456 -17.56 20.93 -25.65
N PRO A 457 -16.90 21.96 -26.22
CA PRO A 457 -15.45 21.96 -26.42
C PRO A 457 -14.73 21.68 -25.09
N VAL A 458 -13.84 20.69 -25.13
CA VAL A 458 -13.28 20.04 -23.95
C VAL A 458 -12.34 21.00 -23.21
N TYR A 459 -12.90 21.73 -22.26
CA TYR A 459 -12.18 22.12 -21.05
C TYR A 459 -12.39 21.02 -20.02
N SER A 460 -11.35 20.24 -19.71
CA SER A 460 -11.38 19.31 -18.58
C SER A 460 -11.33 20.12 -17.28
N SER A 461 -12.47 20.59 -16.78
CA SER A 461 -12.57 21.27 -15.49
C SER A 461 -14.04 21.49 -15.09
N LYS A 462 -14.35 21.41 -13.78
CA LYS A 462 -15.30 22.34 -13.09
C LYS A 462 -16.78 22.00 -12.79
N ALA A 463 -17.27 20.76 -12.74
CA ALA A 463 -18.69 20.56 -12.33
C ALA A 463 -19.03 19.32 -11.48
N TYR A 464 -18.10 18.40 -11.22
CA TYR A 464 -18.42 17.22 -10.41
C TYR A 464 -18.20 17.41 -8.89
N PHE A 465 -17.48 18.46 -8.49
CA PHE A 465 -17.25 18.80 -7.08
C PHE A 465 -18.17 19.91 -6.53
N GLU A 466 -19.01 20.52 -7.36
CA GLU A 466 -20.04 21.46 -6.91
C GLU A 466 -21.30 20.70 -6.46
N ARG A 467 -21.19 19.95 -5.37
CA ARG A 467 -22.33 19.43 -4.57
C ARG A 467 -22.05 19.47 -3.07
N GLN A 468 -21.46 20.58 -2.61
CA GLN A 468 -21.61 21.04 -1.23
C GLN A 468 -21.77 22.57 -1.16
N VAL A 469 -22.65 23.13 -2.01
CA VAL A 469 -23.33 24.40 -1.71
C VAL A 469 -24.77 24.27 -2.21
N ASN A 470 -25.59 23.64 -1.38
CA ASN A 470 -27.02 23.90 -1.12
C ASN A 470 -27.55 22.78 -0.21
N SER A 471 -26.99 22.72 1.00
CA SER A 471 -27.60 22.22 2.23
C SER A 471 -27.04 23.03 3.39
#